data_AF-A0AA41SYX6-F1
#
_entry.id   AF-A0AA41SYX6-F1
#
_cell.length_a   1.000
_cell.length_b   1.000
_cell.length_c   1.000
_cell.angle_alpha   90.00
_cell.angle_beta   90.00
_cell.angle_gamma   90.00
#
_symmetry.space_group_name_H-M   'P 1'
#
loop_
_entity.id
_entity.type
_entity.pdbx_description
1 polymer ?
#
loop_
_entity_poly.entity_id
_entity_poly.type
_entity_poly.pdbx_seq_one_letter_code
_entity_poly.pdbx_strand_id
1 'polypeptide(L)'
;MPFNGEKQCVGEDHPSDSDSSRFSESMASLSDYECSRQSFTSDSSSKSSSPVSTSPPRFVTFDEVMTAARNLSNMTLAHEIAVNENFELKQDALPENSLAGRVKHIVHQAFWDVLESELNADPPEYEHAIKLFEEIREAS
;
A
#
# COMPACT_ATOMS: atom_id res chain seq x y z
N MET A 1 -19.92 -46.21 -34.58
CA MET A 1 -18.72 -47.06 -34.44
C MET A 1 -17.50 -46.17 -34.60
N PRO A 2 -16.50 -46.21 -33.69
CA PRO A 2 -15.31 -45.37 -33.75
C PRO A 2 -14.24 -46.02 -34.64
N PHE A 3 -13.38 -45.21 -35.25
CA PHE A 3 -12.12 -45.68 -35.83
C PHE A 3 -10.94 -45.02 -35.10
N ASN A 4 -10.23 -45.88 -34.38
CA ASN A 4 -8.94 -45.64 -33.75
C ASN A 4 -7.86 -45.41 -34.82
N GLY A 5 -6.99 -44.45 -34.57
CA GLY A 5 -5.73 -44.23 -35.29
C GLY A 5 -4.62 -44.06 -34.27
N GLU A 6 -4.10 -45.18 -33.80
CA GLU A 6 -2.95 -45.32 -32.90
C GLU A 6 -1.63 -45.11 -33.64
N LYS A 7 -0.75 -44.27 -33.08
CA LYS A 7 0.72 -44.41 -33.16
C LYS A 7 1.30 -43.89 -31.85
N GLN A 8 1.63 -44.84 -30.98
CA GLN A 8 2.37 -44.66 -29.76
C GLN A 8 3.83 -45.04 -30.04
N CYS A 9 4.78 -44.21 -29.63
CA CYS A 9 6.16 -44.63 -29.35
C CYS A 9 6.53 -44.13 -27.95
N VAL A 10 6.43 -45.05 -26.99
CA VAL A 10 7.18 -45.14 -25.73
C VAL A 10 8.66 -45.40 -26.08
N GLY A 11 9.72 -44.99 -25.37
CA GLY A 11 9.92 -44.32 -24.09
C GLY A 11 11.43 -44.32 -23.76
N GLU A 12 11.76 -43.75 -22.58
CA GLU A 12 12.89 -44.05 -21.69
C GLU A 12 14.33 -43.65 -22.15
N ASP A 13 15.27 -43.15 -21.34
CA ASP A 13 15.34 -42.58 -19.97
C ASP A 13 16.81 -42.13 -19.73
N HIS A 14 17.02 -41.36 -18.65
CA HIS A 14 18.24 -41.24 -17.82
C HIS A 14 19.31 -40.18 -18.21
N PRO A 15 20.17 -39.77 -17.23
CA PRO A 15 19.96 -38.54 -16.47
C PRO A 15 21.22 -37.65 -16.58
N SER A 16 21.17 -36.37 -16.21
CA SER A 16 22.42 -35.68 -15.91
C SER A 16 22.26 -34.62 -14.83
N ASP A 17 23.07 -34.86 -13.81
CA ASP A 17 23.25 -34.21 -12.54
C ASP A 17 23.44 -32.68 -12.55
N SER A 18 22.96 -32.13 -11.44
CA SER A 18 23.64 -31.13 -10.60
C SER A 18 24.05 -29.81 -11.23
N ASP A 19 23.35 -28.75 -10.83
CA ASP A 19 23.98 -27.83 -9.88
C ASP A 19 22.93 -27.23 -8.95
N SER A 20 23.04 -27.60 -7.68
CA SER A 20 22.30 -27.04 -6.55
C SER A 20 22.74 -25.60 -6.36
N SER A 21 21.95 -24.64 -6.85
CA SER A 21 22.15 -23.23 -6.50
C SER A 21 21.66 -23.01 -5.07
N ARG A 22 22.52 -23.42 -4.14
CA ARG A 22 22.62 -23.00 -2.74
C ARG A 22 21.90 -21.67 -2.49
N PHE A 23 20.92 -21.73 -1.59
CA PHE A 23 20.42 -20.58 -0.85
C PHE A 23 21.60 -19.65 -0.54
N SER A 24 21.58 -18.42 -1.05
CA SER A 24 22.54 -17.41 -0.65
C SER A 24 22.22 -17.03 0.79
N GLU A 25 22.92 -17.70 1.70
CA GLU A 25 23.09 -17.32 3.09
C GLU A 25 23.76 -15.95 3.10
N SER A 26 22.97 -14.89 3.21
CA SER A 26 23.49 -13.57 3.55
C SER A 26 24.10 -13.69 4.94
N MET A 27 25.43 -13.71 5.01
CA MET A 27 26.16 -13.47 6.24
C MET A 27 25.80 -12.06 6.70
N ALA A 28 24.78 -11.96 7.56
CA ALA A 28 24.71 -10.86 8.48
C ALA A 28 26.00 -10.94 9.31
N SER A 29 26.92 -10.01 9.07
CA SER A 29 27.96 -9.70 10.04
C SER A 29 27.26 -9.39 11.36
N LEU A 30 27.19 -10.39 12.24
CA LEU A 30 27.04 -10.13 13.66
C LEU A 30 28.33 -9.39 14.03
N SER A 31 28.29 -8.07 14.06
CA SER A 31 29.27 -7.37 14.87
C SER A 31 29.00 -7.83 16.29
N ASP A 32 29.99 -8.49 16.90
CA ASP A 32 30.01 -8.79 18.32
C ASP A 32 30.01 -7.46 19.09
N TYR A 33 28.84 -6.85 19.21
CA TYR A 33 28.60 -5.94 20.31
C TYR A 33 28.41 -6.86 21.51
N GLU A 34 29.52 -7.13 22.20
CA GLU A 34 29.52 -7.59 23.59
C GLU A 34 28.68 -6.59 24.39
N CYS A 35 27.36 -6.77 24.38
CA CYS A 35 26.51 -6.23 25.41
C CYS A 35 26.96 -6.97 26.66
N SER A 36 27.93 -6.38 27.36
CA SER A 36 28.34 -6.77 28.68
C SER A 36 27.07 -7.10 29.45
N ARG A 37 26.82 -8.39 29.64
CA ARG A 37 25.73 -8.88 30.47
C ARG A 37 26.09 -8.47 31.88
N GLN A 38 25.79 -7.22 32.22
CA GLN A 38 25.88 -6.70 33.56
C GLN A 38 24.82 -7.46 34.34
N SER A 39 25.28 -8.55 34.93
CA SER A 39 24.58 -9.33 35.92
C SER A 39 24.32 -8.41 37.11
N PHE A 40 23.16 -7.77 37.16
CA PHE A 40 22.67 -7.13 38.37
C PHE A 40 22.19 -8.23 39.32
N THR A 41 23.11 -8.89 40.01
CA THR A 41 22.75 -9.56 41.26
C THR A 41 22.59 -8.48 42.32
N SER A 42 21.43 -7.82 42.30
CA SER A 42 20.97 -7.01 43.41
C SER A 42 20.41 -7.97 44.46
N ASP A 43 21.24 -8.31 45.43
CA ASP A 43 20.81 -8.96 46.66
C ASP A 43 20.13 -7.91 47.54
N SER A 44 18.80 -7.80 47.41
CA SER A 44 18.00 -6.92 48.26
C SER A 44 16.76 -7.67 48.70
N SER A 45 16.89 -8.34 49.84
CA SER A 45 15.77 -8.94 50.55
C SER A 45 14.80 -7.85 51.04
N SER A 46 13.68 -7.71 50.35
CA SER A 46 12.44 -7.21 50.92
C SER A 46 11.29 -7.91 50.24
N LYS A 47 10.68 -8.83 50.98
CA LYS A 47 9.41 -9.46 50.64
C LYS A 47 8.34 -8.37 50.55
N SER A 48 8.11 -7.81 49.36
CA SER A 48 6.81 -7.25 49.01
C SER A 48 6.15 -8.25 48.06
N SER A 49 5.28 -9.09 48.63
CA SER A 49 4.33 -9.86 47.86
C SER A 49 3.31 -8.91 47.27
N SER A 50 3.69 -8.18 46.22
CA SER A 50 2.71 -7.63 45.29
C SER A 50 2.01 -8.84 44.67
N PRO A 51 0.67 -8.96 44.75
CA PRO A 51 0.01 -9.97 43.94
C PRO A 51 0.40 -9.67 42.50
N VAL A 52 1.09 -10.61 41.84
CA VAL A 52 1.09 -10.65 40.38
C VAL A 52 -0.37 -10.54 40.01
N SER A 53 -0.76 -9.40 39.45
CA SER A 53 -2.09 -9.19 38.91
C SER A 53 -2.18 -10.16 37.74
N THR A 54 -2.61 -11.37 38.04
CA THR A 54 -2.93 -12.42 37.09
C THR A 54 -4.25 -12.02 36.46
N SER A 55 -4.25 -10.95 35.65
CA SER A 55 -5.39 -10.65 34.81
C SER A 55 -5.72 -11.91 34.03
N PRO A 56 -6.97 -12.39 34.04
CA PRO A 56 -7.33 -13.61 33.34
C PRO A 56 -6.85 -13.56 31.88
N PRO A 57 -6.39 -14.69 31.29
CA PRO A 57 -6.00 -14.74 29.90
C PRO A 57 -7.12 -14.15 29.03
N ARG A 58 -6.84 -13.02 28.39
CA ARG A 58 -7.78 -12.43 27.44
C ARG A 58 -7.66 -13.23 26.15
N PHE A 59 -8.75 -13.87 25.76
CA PHE A 59 -8.81 -14.52 24.46
C PHE A 59 -8.96 -13.43 23.41
N VAL A 60 -7.97 -13.29 22.53
CA VAL A 60 -8.06 -12.40 21.38
C VAL A 60 -8.91 -13.07 20.32
N THR A 61 -9.85 -12.31 19.76
CA THR A 61 -10.66 -12.84 18.64
C THR A 61 -9.89 -12.69 17.34
N PHE A 62 -10.22 -13.52 16.34
CA PHE A 62 -9.64 -13.36 15.00
C PHE A 62 -9.91 -11.97 14.41
N ASP A 63 -11.10 -11.40 14.67
CA ASP A 63 -11.47 -10.05 14.23
C ASP A 63 -10.61 -8.96 14.87
N GLU A 64 -10.28 -9.12 16.16
CA GLU A 64 -9.39 -8.20 16.88
C GLU A 64 -7.97 -8.22 16.29
N VAL A 65 -7.48 -9.40 15.90
CA VAL A 65 -6.18 -9.54 15.22
C VAL A 65 -6.20 -8.89 13.83
N MET A 66 -7.26 -9.13 13.04
CA MET A 66 -7.42 -8.49 11.72
C MET A 66 -7.53 -6.97 11.81
N THR A 67 -8.23 -6.47 12.83
CA THR A 67 -8.36 -5.05 13.10
C THR A 67 -7.04 -4.43 13.53
N ALA A 68 -6.30 -5.09 14.43
CA ALA A 68 -4.97 -4.66 14.83
C ALA A 68 -4.00 -4.59 13.65
N ALA A 69 -4.03 -5.59 12.75
CA ALA A 69 -3.21 -5.61 11.54
C ALA A 69 -3.51 -4.39 10.63
N ARG A 70 -4.79 -4.07 10.42
CA ARG A 70 -5.21 -2.89 9.65
C ARG A 70 -4.74 -1.59 10.31
N ASN A 71 -4.90 -1.48 11.62
CA ASN A 71 -4.50 -0.29 12.38
C ASN A 71 -2.98 -0.06 12.31
N LEU A 72 -2.19 -1.13 12.43
CA LEU A 72 -0.74 -1.05 12.28
C LEU A 72 -0.35 -0.60 10.86
N SER A 73 -0.98 -1.18 9.83
CA SER A 73 -0.77 -0.76 8.44
C SER A 73 -1.07 0.72 8.23
N ASN A 74 -2.16 1.23 8.80
CA ASN A 74 -2.53 2.65 8.71
C ASN A 74 -1.53 3.55 9.43
N MET A 75 -1.01 3.13 10.59
CA MET A 75 -0.02 3.89 11.35
C MET A 75 1.33 3.93 10.61
N THR A 76 1.74 2.82 10.01
CA THR A 76 2.94 2.78 9.16
C THR A 76 2.78 3.69 7.94
N LEU A 77 1.63 3.67 7.27
CA LEU A 77 1.34 4.58 6.16
C LEU A 77 1.35 6.04 6.62
N ALA A 78 0.72 6.36 7.75
CA ALA A 78 0.71 7.72 8.29
C ALA A 78 2.13 8.22 8.62
N HIS A 79 2.98 7.35 9.17
CA HIS A 79 4.39 7.66 9.40
C HIS A 79 5.13 7.90 8.07
N GLU A 80 4.88 7.09 7.04
CA GLU A 80 5.45 7.30 5.71
C GLU A 80 5.03 8.66 5.13
N ILE A 81 3.73 8.98 5.15
CA ILE A 81 3.19 10.27 4.67
C ILE A 81 3.84 11.44 5.42
N ALA A 82 4.05 11.31 6.73
CA ALA A 82 4.57 12.40 7.55
C ALA A 82 6.09 12.61 7.43
N VAL A 83 6.86 11.56 7.17
CA VAL A 83 8.33 11.58 7.24
C VAL A 83 8.99 11.55 5.86
N ASN A 84 8.35 10.94 4.86
CA ASN A 84 8.89 10.88 3.51
C ASN A 84 8.50 12.13 2.71
N GLU A 85 9.44 13.07 2.55
CA GLU A 85 9.26 14.28 1.74
C GLU A 85 8.99 13.98 0.26
N ASN A 86 9.38 12.81 -0.22
CA ASN A 86 9.13 12.34 -1.58
C ASN A 86 7.83 11.52 -1.70
N PHE A 87 6.98 11.52 -0.67
CA PHE A 87 5.68 10.88 -0.75
C PHE A 87 4.78 11.64 -1.73
N GLU A 88 4.37 10.96 -2.80
CA GLU A 88 3.48 11.52 -3.81
C GLU A 88 2.29 10.59 -4.03
N LEU A 89 1.08 11.14 -3.96
CA LEU A 89 -0.10 10.45 -4.46
C LEU A 89 -0.03 10.47 -5.98
N LYS A 90 0.24 9.31 -6.58
CA LYS A 90 0.17 9.17 -8.03
C LYS A 90 -1.24 9.53 -8.48
N GLN A 91 -1.36 10.63 -9.22
CA GLN A 91 -2.53 10.90 -10.02
C GLN A 91 -2.51 9.90 -11.17
N ASP A 92 -2.94 8.67 -10.88
CA ASP A 92 -3.09 7.67 -11.92
C ASP A 92 -4.10 8.20 -12.92
N ALA A 93 -3.67 8.30 -14.18
CA ALA A 93 -4.59 8.59 -15.26
C ALA A 93 -5.69 7.54 -15.21
N LEU A 94 -6.92 7.98 -14.97
CA LEU A 94 -8.09 7.12 -15.02
C LEU A 94 -8.05 6.37 -16.37
N PRO A 95 -8.27 5.05 -16.40
CA PRO A 95 -8.34 4.32 -17.66
C PRO A 95 -9.32 5.03 -18.59
N GLU A 96 -8.96 5.25 -19.86
CA GLU A 96 -9.76 6.07 -20.80
C GLU A 96 -11.22 5.63 -20.89
N ASN A 97 -11.47 4.34 -20.68
CA ASN A 97 -12.77 3.68 -20.73
C ASN A 97 -13.39 3.42 -19.34
N SER A 98 -12.82 3.97 -18.28
CA SER A 98 -13.42 3.91 -16.94
C SER A 98 -14.66 4.82 -16.86
N LEU A 99 -15.63 4.42 -16.02
CA LEU A 99 -16.80 5.27 -15.74
C LEU A 99 -16.37 6.62 -15.17
N ALA A 100 -15.45 6.60 -14.20
CA ALA A 100 -14.93 7.83 -13.59
C ALA A 100 -14.24 8.73 -14.63
N GLY A 101 -13.47 8.17 -15.56
CA GLY A 101 -12.86 8.92 -16.67
C GLY A 101 -13.90 9.59 -17.56
N ARG A 102 -14.96 8.86 -17.94
CA ARG A 102 -16.07 9.43 -18.71
C ARG A 102 -16.80 10.55 -17.97
N VAL A 103 -17.10 10.37 -16.68
CA VAL A 103 -17.74 11.41 -15.87
C VAL A 103 -16.84 12.66 -15.79
N LYS A 104 -15.54 12.49 -15.53
CA LYS A 104 -14.57 13.59 -15.53
C LYS A 104 -14.57 14.33 -16.87
N HIS A 105 -14.55 13.59 -17.98
CA HIS A 105 -14.57 14.17 -19.33
C HIS A 105 -15.85 14.96 -19.60
N ILE A 106 -17.03 14.39 -19.33
CA ILE A 106 -18.33 15.03 -19.56
C ILE A 106 -18.46 16.32 -18.74
N VAL A 107 -18.10 16.27 -17.44
CA VAL A 107 -18.18 17.45 -16.56
C VAL A 107 -17.22 18.55 -17.03
N HIS A 108 -15.98 18.18 -17.37
CA HIS A 108 -15.01 19.13 -17.88
C HIS A 108 -15.47 19.77 -19.19
N GLN A 109 -15.99 18.96 -20.12
CA GLN A 109 -16.52 19.47 -21.38
C GLN A 109 -17.71 20.41 -21.15
N ALA A 110 -18.70 20.00 -20.35
CA ALA A 110 -19.89 20.81 -20.09
C ALA A 110 -19.55 22.19 -19.50
N PHE A 111 -18.51 22.28 -18.66
CA PHE A 111 -18.01 23.56 -18.16
C PHE A 111 -17.53 24.47 -19.30
N TRP A 112 -16.67 23.95 -20.18
CA TRP A 112 -16.13 24.74 -21.29
C TRP A 112 -17.18 25.05 -22.35
N ASP A 113 -18.13 24.14 -22.61
CA ASP A 113 -19.25 24.37 -23.53
C ASP A 113 -20.11 25.56 -23.08
N VAL A 114 -20.40 25.64 -21.77
CA VAL A 114 -21.13 26.78 -21.18
C VAL A 114 -20.31 28.05 -21.27
N LEU A 115 -19.04 28.01 -20.85
CA LEU A 115 -18.18 29.18 -20.85
C LEU A 115 -17.97 29.74 -22.28
N GLU A 116 -17.78 28.87 -23.26
CA GLU A 116 -17.69 29.25 -24.68
C GLU A 116 -18.99 29.88 -25.17
N SER A 117 -20.15 29.31 -24.81
CA SER A 117 -21.45 29.87 -25.18
C SER A 117 -21.66 31.28 -24.62
N GLU A 118 -21.23 31.53 -23.38
CA GLU A 118 -21.37 32.85 -22.72
C GLU A 118 -20.46 33.91 -23.34
N LEU A 119 -19.21 33.55 -23.63
CA LEU A 119 -18.25 34.46 -24.25
C LEU A 119 -18.60 34.80 -25.70
N ASN A 120 -19.31 33.93 -26.39
CA ASN A 120 -19.78 34.14 -27.76
C ASN A 120 -21.17 34.80 -27.85
N ALA A 121 -21.84 35.06 -26.72
CA ALA A 121 -23.12 35.76 -26.70
C ALA A 121 -22.97 37.24 -27.14
N ASP A 122 -24.08 37.87 -27.53
CA ASP A 122 -24.12 39.30 -27.87
C ASP A 122 -25.22 40.01 -27.04
N PRO A 123 -24.85 40.77 -25.99
CA PRO A 123 -23.49 41.02 -25.50
C PRO A 123 -22.87 39.81 -24.77
N PRO A 124 -21.53 39.69 -24.70
CA PRO A 124 -20.88 38.59 -23.98
C PRO A 124 -21.12 38.65 -22.47
N GLU A 125 -21.31 37.49 -21.86
CA GLU A 125 -21.42 37.30 -20.41
C GLU A 125 -20.05 36.87 -19.84
N TYR A 126 -19.56 37.56 -18.80
CA TYR A 126 -18.20 37.36 -18.28
C TYR A 126 -18.14 36.80 -16.85
N GLU A 127 -19.28 36.53 -16.22
CA GLU A 127 -19.33 36.10 -14.81
C GLU A 127 -18.47 34.86 -14.53
N HIS A 128 -18.66 33.78 -15.30
CA HIS A 128 -17.90 32.55 -15.12
C HIS A 128 -16.43 32.69 -15.49
N ALA A 129 -16.09 33.47 -16.52
CA ALA A 129 -14.70 33.72 -16.90
C ALA A 129 -13.94 34.46 -15.80
N ILE A 130 -14.56 35.48 -15.21
CA ILE A 130 -13.97 36.24 -14.10
C ILE A 130 -13.73 35.31 -12.90
N LYS A 131 -14.75 34.53 -12.51
CA LYS A 131 -14.62 33.57 -11.41
C LYS A 131 -13.48 32.56 -11.64
N LEU A 132 -13.37 32.01 -12.86
CA LEU A 132 -12.28 31.11 -13.22
C LEU A 132 -10.90 31.77 -13.02
N PHE A 133 -10.74 33.04 -13.41
CA PHE A 133 -9.47 33.75 -13.20
C PHE A 133 -9.15 33.99 -11.73
N GLU A 134 -10.17 34.22 -10.89
CA GLU A 134 -9.98 34.35 -9.45
C GLU A 134 -9.49 33.03 -8.82
N GLU A 135 -10.09 31.90 -9.23
CA GLU A 135 -9.70 30.57 -8.77
C GLU A 135 -8.25 30.22 -9.17
N ILE A 136 -7.86 30.51 -10.43
CA ILE A 136 -6.48 30.28 -10.90
C ILE A 136 -5.47 31.12 -10.12
N ARG A 137 -5.82 32.37 -9.81
CA ARG A 137 -4.97 33.26 -9.02
C ARG A 137 -4.78 32.76 -7.58
N GLU A 138 -5.81 32.19 -6.97
CA GLU A 138 -5.73 31.64 -5.61
C GLU A 138 -4.97 30.31 -5.56
N ALA A 139 -5.04 29.52 -6.63
CA ALA A 139 -4.34 28.24 -6.74
C ALA A 139 -2.85 28.36 -7.13
N SER A 140 -2.36 29.57 -7.44
CA SER A 140 -0.97 29.86 -7.81
C SER A 140 -0.16 30.43 -6.65
#